data_AF-A0A258LN96-F1
#
_entry.id   AF-A0A258LN96-F1
#
_cell.length_a   1.000
_cell.length_b   1.000
_cell.length_c   1.000
_cell.angle_alpha   90.00
_cell.angle_beta   90.00
_cell.angle_gamma   90.00
#
_symmetry.space_group_name_H-M   'P 1'
#
loop_
_entity.id
_entity.type
_entity.pdbx_description
1 polymer ?
#
loop_
_entity_poly.entity_id
_entity_poly.type
_entity_poly.pdbx_seq_one_letter_code
_entity_poly.pdbx_strand_id
1 'polypeptide(L)'
;VEIRNNNQPNFKFKSIYIIFGLQAVLAWIISLPILGALSSETMLNVWDALAVLLVLFGLTWETLADWQLARFKQNPTNKGKVLNQGVWRYSRHPNYFGESCVWWGFYLLALAGSAWWAFPSVVLMTLLLLKVSGVSLLEKDIAQRRPEYAQYMQTTNAFIPGKPKANKS
;
A
#
# COMPACT_ATOMS: atom_id res chain seq x y z
N VAL A 1 -18.56 12.54 -5.73
CA VAL A 1 -19.66 13.52 -5.92
C VAL A 1 -19.75 14.49 -4.74
N GLU A 2 -19.68 13.98 -3.52
CA GLU A 2 -19.74 14.77 -2.28
C GLU A 2 -18.65 15.86 -2.13
N ILE A 3 -17.36 15.53 -2.33
CA ILE A 3 -16.26 16.52 -2.26
C ILE A 3 -16.46 17.66 -3.27
N ARG A 4 -16.94 17.33 -4.48
CA ARG A 4 -17.20 18.33 -5.53
C ARG A 4 -18.36 19.24 -5.15
N ASN A 5 -19.42 18.69 -4.54
CA ASN A 5 -20.58 19.45 -4.11
C ASN A 5 -20.26 20.37 -2.93
N ASN A 6 -19.48 19.88 -1.95
CA ASN A 6 -19.09 20.64 -0.75
C ASN A 6 -18.15 21.82 -1.05
N ASN A 7 -17.58 21.89 -2.25
CA ASN A 7 -16.59 22.89 -2.64
C ASN A 7 -17.08 23.77 -3.82
N GLN A 8 -18.38 23.82 -4.08
CA GLN A 8 -18.97 24.82 -4.98
C GLN A 8 -19.22 26.16 -4.27
N PRO A 9 -19.26 27.29 -5.01
CA PRO A 9 -18.76 27.46 -6.38
C PRO A 9 -17.21 27.40 -6.43
N ASN A 10 -16.65 27.37 -7.65
CA ASN A 10 -15.20 27.42 -7.93
C ASN A 10 -14.39 26.16 -7.59
N PHE A 11 -15.02 24.98 -7.61
CA PHE A 11 -14.33 23.71 -7.34
C PHE A 11 -13.03 23.53 -8.13
N LYS A 12 -12.95 23.99 -9.39
CA LYS A 12 -11.73 23.90 -10.21
C LYS A 12 -10.52 24.53 -9.50
N PHE A 13 -10.65 25.78 -9.05
CA PHE A 13 -9.57 26.47 -8.34
C PHE A 13 -9.35 25.91 -6.94
N LYS A 14 -10.43 25.54 -6.23
CA LYS A 14 -10.32 24.91 -4.91
C LYS A 14 -9.59 23.57 -4.94
N SER A 15 -9.81 22.78 -6.00
CA SER A 15 -9.14 21.49 -6.18
C SER A 15 -7.63 21.61 -6.33
N ILE A 16 -7.12 22.71 -6.89
CA ILE A 16 -5.69 22.97 -7.07
C ILE A 16 -4.97 22.93 -5.71
N TYR A 17 -5.44 23.67 -4.71
CA TYR A 17 -4.74 23.70 -3.42
C TYR A 17 -5.21 22.60 -2.45
N ILE A 18 -6.49 22.19 -2.49
CA ILE A 18 -7.03 21.17 -1.57
C ILE A 18 -6.55 19.77 -1.96
N ILE A 19 -6.62 19.42 -3.24
CA ILE A 19 -6.31 18.06 -3.72
C ILE A 19 -4.86 18.03 -4.20
N PHE A 20 -4.52 18.83 -5.21
CA PHE A 20 -3.19 18.77 -5.81
C PHE A 20 -2.10 19.34 -4.88
N GLY A 21 -2.41 20.40 -4.12
CA GLY A 21 -1.50 20.93 -3.10
C GLY A 21 -1.21 19.91 -2.00
N LEU A 22 -2.25 19.26 -1.47
CA LEU A 22 -2.08 18.16 -0.51
C LEU A 22 -1.27 17.00 -1.11
N GLN A 23 -1.59 16.57 -2.33
CA GLN A 23 -0.85 15.50 -3.03
C GLN A 23 0.61 15.87 -3.25
N ALA A 24 0.92 17.12 -3.62
CA ALA A 24 2.28 17.59 -3.82
C ALA A 24 3.08 17.57 -2.50
N VAL A 25 2.48 18.04 -1.40
CA VAL A 25 3.12 17.99 -0.07
C VAL A 25 3.35 16.54 0.36
N LEU A 26 2.36 15.66 0.19
CA LEU A 26 2.51 14.24 0.52
C LEU A 26 3.61 13.60 -0.33
N ALA A 27 3.63 13.82 -1.64
CA ALA A 27 4.65 13.30 -2.54
C ALA A 27 6.06 13.79 -2.17
N TRP A 28 6.19 15.05 -1.76
CA TRP A 28 7.46 15.61 -1.31
C TRP A 28 7.95 14.96 0.00
N ILE A 29 7.06 14.71 0.96
CA ILE A 29 7.43 14.00 2.19
C ILE A 29 7.76 12.54 1.88
N ILE A 30 6.99 11.88 1.02
CA ILE A 30 7.18 10.46 0.65
C ILE A 30 8.50 10.24 -0.11
N SER A 31 9.01 11.25 -0.82
CA SER A 31 10.28 11.15 -1.56
C SER A 31 11.54 11.36 -0.71
N LEU A 32 11.42 11.77 0.55
CA LEU A 32 12.55 12.02 1.45
C LEU A 32 13.55 10.84 1.59
N PRO A 33 13.14 9.57 1.67
CA PRO A 33 14.07 8.44 1.71
C PRO A 33 14.91 8.33 0.43
N ILE A 34 14.30 8.62 -0.72
CA ILE A 34 15.00 8.63 -2.01
C ILE A 34 16.05 9.75 -2.03
N LEU A 35 15.69 10.95 -1.54
CA LEU A 35 16.64 12.05 -1.40
C LEU A 35 17.81 11.66 -0.50
N GLY A 36 17.53 11.08 0.67
CA GLY A 36 18.55 10.62 1.61
C GLY A 36 19.50 9.57 1.02
N ALA A 37 18.96 8.62 0.23
CA ALA A 37 19.74 7.62 -0.47
C ALA A 37 20.64 8.23 -1.57
N LEU A 38 20.11 9.19 -2.35
CA LEU A 38 20.85 9.83 -3.45
C LEU A 38 21.91 10.82 -2.97
N SER A 39 21.74 11.40 -1.78
CA SER A 39 22.74 12.29 -1.16
C SER A 39 23.83 11.53 -0.39
N SER A 40 23.81 10.21 -0.40
CA SER A 40 24.80 9.40 0.31
C SER A 40 26.12 9.32 -0.47
N GLU A 41 27.22 9.59 0.21
CA GLU A 41 28.59 9.33 -0.27
C GLU A 41 29.21 8.09 0.42
N THR A 42 28.42 7.35 1.21
CA THR A 42 28.92 6.18 1.92
C THR A 42 29.21 5.04 0.94
N MET A 43 30.25 4.25 1.23
CA MET A 43 30.48 3.01 0.49
C MET A 43 29.34 2.02 0.74
N LEU A 44 29.09 1.16 -0.26
CA LEU A 44 28.10 0.10 -0.14
C LEU A 44 28.34 -0.75 1.11
N ASN A 45 27.26 -0.98 1.86
CA ASN A 45 27.30 -1.71 3.12
C ASN A 45 26.11 -2.68 3.24
N VAL A 46 25.99 -3.33 4.40
CA VAL A 46 24.97 -4.35 4.63
C VAL A 46 23.54 -3.81 4.48
N TRP A 47 23.31 -2.53 4.80
CA TRP A 47 21.99 -1.91 4.67
C TRP A 47 21.57 -1.79 3.22
N ASP A 48 22.49 -1.51 2.29
CA ASP A 48 22.21 -1.47 0.85
C ASP A 48 21.76 -2.84 0.33
N ALA A 49 22.46 -3.90 0.76
CA ALA A 49 22.10 -5.27 0.38
C ALA A 49 20.71 -5.66 0.93
N LEU A 50 20.44 -5.38 2.21
CA LEU A 50 19.14 -5.63 2.82
C LEU A 50 18.02 -4.82 2.15
N ALA A 51 18.31 -3.58 1.79
CA ALA A 51 17.37 -2.72 1.10
C ALA A 51 16.99 -3.26 -0.27
N VAL A 52 17.98 -3.62 -1.10
CA VAL A 52 17.76 -4.19 -2.43
C VAL A 52 16.95 -5.49 -2.33
N LEU A 53 17.30 -6.39 -1.40
CA LEU A 53 16.54 -7.61 -1.17
C LEU A 53 15.08 -7.32 -0.80
N LEU A 54 14.84 -6.35 0.08
CA LEU A 54 13.49 -5.98 0.51
C LEU A 54 12.67 -5.33 -0.60
N VAL A 55 13.29 -4.46 -1.42
CA VAL A 55 12.64 -3.86 -2.60
C VAL A 55 12.27 -4.93 -3.62
N LEU A 56 13.21 -5.82 -3.96
CA LEU A 56 12.95 -6.90 -4.93
C LEU A 56 11.86 -7.86 -4.45
N PHE A 57 11.87 -8.18 -3.15
CA PHE A 57 10.81 -8.96 -2.53
C PHE A 57 9.46 -8.25 -2.62
N GLY A 58 9.41 -6.96 -2.24
CA GLY A 58 8.20 -6.14 -2.28
C GLY A 58 7.60 -6.05 -3.68
N LEU A 59 8.42 -5.71 -4.68
CA LEU A 59 8.02 -5.64 -6.08
C LEU A 59 7.49 -6.97 -6.62
N THR A 60 8.18 -8.08 -6.30
CA THR A 60 7.75 -9.42 -6.73
C THR A 60 6.43 -9.80 -6.09
N TRP A 61 6.27 -9.53 -4.80
CA TRP A 61 5.06 -9.82 -4.04
C TRP A 61 3.86 -9.00 -4.52
N GLU A 62 4.06 -7.69 -4.74
CA GLU A 62 3.06 -6.78 -5.29
C GLU A 62 2.63 -7.19 -6.70
N THR A 63 3.60 -7.41 -7.58
CA THR A 63 3.34 -7.84 -8.97
C THR A 63 2.56 -9.15 -9.02
N LEU A 64 2.92 -10.12 -8.17
CA LEU A 64 2.20 -11.39 -8.06
C LEU A 64 0.77 -11.21 -7.56
N ALA A 65 0.56 -10.37 -6.53
CA ALA A 65 -0.76 -10.05 -5.99
C ALA A 65 -1.66 -9.43 -7.05
N ASP A 66 -1.16 -8.42 -7.77
CA ASP A 66 -1.91 -7.70 -8.80
C ASP A 66 -2.18 -8.57 -10.02
N TRP A 67 -1.23 -9.40 -10.43
CA TRP A 67 -1.44 -10.38 -11.50
C TRP A 67 -2.54 -11.39 -11.14
N GLN A 68 -2.53 -11.93 -9.91
CA GLN A 68 -3.58 -12.83 -9.43
C GLN A 68 -4.95 -12.13 -9.42
N LEU A 69 -5.01 -10.88 -8.98
CA LEU A 69 -6.25 -10.08 -8.95
C LEU A 69 -6.76 -9.76 -10.35
N ALA A 70 -5.89 -9.37 -11.27
CA ALA A 70 -6.22 -9.06 -12.65
C ALA A 70 -6.78 -10.31 -13.35
N ARG A 71 -6.09 -11.45 -13.24
CA ARG A 71 -6.55 -12.73 -13.77
C ARG A 71 -7.89 -13.15 -13.19
N PHE A 72 -8.10 -12.98 -11.88
CA PHE A 72 -9.36 -13.30 -11.22
C PHE A 72 -10.52 -12.45 -11.75
N LYS A 73 -10.31 -11.14 -11.92
CA LYS A 73 -11.31 -10.18 -12.43
C LYS A 73 -11.66 -10.40 -13.91
N GLN A 74 -10.71 -10.87 -14.72
CA GLN A 74 -10.93 -11.13 -16.15
C GLN A 74 -11.89 -12.29 -16.41
N ASN A 75 -12.04 -13.23 -15.47
CA ASN A 75 -12.95 -14.35 -15.63
C ASN A 75 -14.40 -13.96 -15.22
N PRO A 76 -15.38 -13.97 -16.14
CA PRO A 76 -16.77 -13.61 -15.83
C PRO A 76 -17.42 -14.50 -14.77
N THR A 77 -16.99 -15.76 -14.62
CA THR A 77 -17.53 -16.69 -13.60
C THR A 77 -17.15 -16.31 -12.17
N ASN A 78 -16.24 -15.35 -12.01
CA ASN A 78 -15.81 -14.82 -10.71
C ASN A 78 -16.55 -13.54 -10.31
N LYS A 79 -17.49 -13.06 -11.14
CA LYS A 79 -18.30 -11.89 -10.81
C LYS A 79 -19.03 -12.12 -9.49
N GLY A 80 -18.84 -11.20 -8.54
CA GLY A 80 -19.40 -11.29 -7.17
C GLY A 80 -18.58 -12.12 -6.16
N LYS A 81 -17.66 -12.99 -6.61
CA LYS A 81 -16.86 -13.86 -5.73
C LYS A 81 -15.65 -13.14 -5.13
N VAL A 82 -15.07 -13.67 -4.06
CA VAL A 82 -13.87 -13.10 -3.42
C VAL A 82 -12.63 -13.94 -3.77
N LEU A 83 -11.53 -13.26 -4.12
CA LEU A 83 -10.24 -13.92 -4.31
C LEU A 83 -9.61 -14.18 -2.93
N ASN A 84 -9.54 -15.45 -2.54
CA ASN A 84 -8.98 -15.91 -1.26
C ASN A 84 -7.89 -16.99 -1.45
N GLN A 85 -7.28 -17.04 -2.63
CA GLN A 85 -6.27 -18.03 -3.02
C GLN A 85 -4.94 -17.36 -3.37
N GLY A 86 -3.87 -18.15 -3.49
CA GLY A 86 -2.54 -17.62 -3.76
C GLY A 86 -2.04 -16.71 -2.62
N VAL A 87 -1.47 -15.56 -2.95
CA VAL A 87 -0.98 -14.62 -1.92
C VAL A 87 -2.12 -13.95 -1.15
N TRP A 88 -3.31 -13.86 -1.76
CA TRP A 88 -4.53 -13.36 -1.13
C TRP A 88 -5.06 -14.30 -0.04
N ARG A 89 -4.56 -15.53 0.07
CA ARG A 89 -4.89 -16.39 1.21
C ARG A 89 -4.26 -15.87 2.51
N TYR A 90 -3.12 -15.19 2.43
CA TYR A 90 -2.34 -14.80 3.61
C TYR A 90 -2.61 -13.38 4.08
N SER A 91 -3.06 -12.50 3.18
CA SER A 91 -3.43 -11.12 3.46
C SER A 91 -4.57 -10.70 2.54
N ARG A 92 -5.44 -9.80 3.02
CA ARG A 92 -6.51 -9.20 2.23
C ARG A 92 -6.04 -8.09 1.31
N HIS A 93 -4.87 -7.52 1.58
CA HIS A 93 -4.22 -6.49 0.76
C HIS A 93 -2.74 -6.83 0.58
N PRO A 94 -2.42 -7.97 -0.06
CA PRO A 94 -1.03 -8.40 -0.23
C PRO A 94 -0.24 -7.45 -1.12
N ASN A 95 -0.89 -6.79 -2.08
CA ASN A 95 -0.26 -5.76 -2.92
C ASN A 95 0.23 -4.55 -2.09
N TYR A 96 -0.58 -4.03 -1.17
CA TYR A 96 -0.15 -2.94 -0.28
C TYR A 96 0.97 -3.35 0.66
N PHE A 97 1.03 -4.62 1.06
CA PHE A 97 2.16 -5.12 1.83
C PHE A 97 3.45 -5.10 0.98
N GLY A 98 3.38 -5.54 -0.28
CA GLY A 98 4.51 -5.46 -1.22
C GLY A 98 4.97 -4.02 -1.43
N GLU A 99 4.04 -3.09 -1.67
CA GLU A 99 4.32 -1.67 -1.82
C GLU A 99 4.99 -1.10 -0.54
N SER A 100 4.49 -1.46 0.65
CA SER A 100 5.11 -1.06 1.91
C SER A 100 6.54 -1.58 2.05
N CYS A 101 6.81 -2.83 1.67
CA CYS A 101 8.18 -3.37 1.65
C CYS A 101 9.11 -2.54 0.75
N VAL A 102 8.64 -2.10 -0.43
CA VAL A 102 9.43 -1.23 -1.32
C VAL A 102 9.80 0.08 -0.62
N TRP A 103 8.84 0.76 0.01
CA TRP A 103 9.10 2.02 0.71
C TRP A 103 10.03 1.86 1.91
N TRP A 104 9.85 0.79 2.69
CA TRP A 104 10.78 0.44 3.76
C TRP A 104 12.17 0.12 3.22
N GLY A 105 12.28 -0.51 2.05
CA GLY A 105 13.54 -0.72 1.36
C GLY A 105 14.23 0.59 0.96
N PHE A 106 13.50 1.56 0.39
CA PHE A 106 14.06 2.90 0.12
C PHE A 106 14.53 3.62 1.40
N TYR A 107 13.85 3.42 2.52
CA TYR A 107 14.33 3.94 3.80
C TYR A 107 15.59 3.23 4.30
N LEU A 108 15.74 1.92 4.07
CA LEU A 108 17.00 1.23 4.39
C LEU A 108 18.17 1.77 3.56
N LEU A 109 17.96 2.11 2.27
CA LEU A 109 18.97 2.83 1.46
C LEU A 109 19.29 4.21 2.05
N ALA A 110 18.27 4.97 2.45
CA ALA A 110 18.47 6.26 3.10
C ALA A 110 19.28 6.11 4.40
N LEU A 111 18.97 5.09 5.20
CA LEU A 111 19.63 4.78 6.46
C LEU A 111 21.11 4.39 6.25
N ALA A 112 21.44 3.70 5.15
CA ALA A 112 22.81 3.41 4.75
C ALA A 112 23.66 4.68 4.55
N GLY A 113 23.02 5.77 4.11
CA GLY A 113 23.59 7.12 4.01
C GLY A 113 23.40 8.00 5.25
N SER A 114 23.06 7.42 6.40
CA SER A 114 22.78 8.15 7.65
C SER A 114 21.59 9.13 7.57
N ALA A 115 20.71 9.00 6.58
CA ALA A 115 19.50 9.80 6.45
C ALA A 115 18.34 9.26 7.30
N TRP A 116 18.61 9.01 8.59
CA TRP A 116 17.61 8.52 9.56
C TRP A 116 16.39 9.45 9.69
N TRP A 117 16.57 10.74 9.39
CA TRP A 117 15.53 11.77 9.37
C TRP A 117 14.42 11.50 8.36
N ALA A 118 14.62 10.59 7.40
CA ALA A 118 13.60 10.16 6.45
C ALA A 118 12.55 9.20 7.05
N PHE A 119 12.73 8.73 8.30
CA PHE A 119 11.80 7.78 8.96
C PHE A 119 10.32 8.22 8.98
N PRO A 120 9.97 9.48 9.25
CA PRO A 120 8.56 9.91 9.24
C PRO A 120 7.89 9.70 7.88
N SER A 121 8.66 9.70 6.79
CA SER A 121 8.17 9.46 5.43
C SER A 121 7.59 8.06 5.26
N VAL A 122 8.32 7.02 5.66
CA VAL A 122 7.85 5.63 5.52
C VAL A 122 6.73 5.28 6.49
N VAL A 123 6.72 5.91 7.67
CA VAL A 123 5.58 5.82 8.60
C VAL A 123 4.35 6.45 7.97
N LEU A 124 4.46 7.67 7.42
CA LEU A 124 3.36 8.34 6.72
C LEU A 124 2.86 7.49 5.56
N MET A 125 3.76 6.97 4.71
CA MET A 125 3.39 6.13 3.58
C MET A 125 2.63 4.87 4.03
N THR A 126 3.12 4.18 5.06
CA THR A 126 2.42 3.02 5.64
C THR A 126 1.03 3.40 6.19
N LEU A 127 0.91 4.55 6.85
CA LEU A 127 -0.39 5.03 7.36
C LEU A 127 -1.37 5.38 6.23
N LEU A 128 -0.89 5.98 5.14
CA LEU A 128 -1.72 6.30 3.98
C LEU A 128 -2.30 5.01 3.36
N LEU A 129 -1.45 4.00 3.15
CA LEU A 129 -1.85 2.68 2.65
C LEU A 129 -2.89 2.00 3.57
N LEU A 130 -2.70 2.07 4.89
CA LEU A 130 -3.58 1.38 5.83
C LEU A 130 -4.91 2.10 6.09
N LYS A 131 -4.89 3.44 6.18
CA LYS A 131 -6.01 4.20 6.75
C LYS A 131 -6.72 5.14 5.78
N VAL A 132 -6.04 5.68 4.78
CA VAL A 132 -6.57 6.78 3.96
C VAL A 132 -6.95 6.31 2.56
N SER A 133 -6.05 5.62 1.88
CA SER A 133 -6.26 5.20 0.48
C SER A 133 -6.62 3.72 0.32
N GLY A 134 -6.19 2.86 1.25
CA GLY A 134 -6.21 1.42 1.01
C GLY A 134 -7.22 0.63 1.82
N VAL A 135 -6.78 0.04 2.93
CA VAL A 135 -7.46 -1.09 3.57
C VAL A 135 -8.84 -0.72 4.12
N SER A 136 -8.93 0.28 4.99
CA SER A 136 -10.17 0.60 5.71
C SER A 136 -11.31 1.07 4.80
N LEU A 137 -10.99 1.95 3.85
CA LEU A 137 -11.97 2.53 2.92
C LEU A 137 -12.49 1.46 1.95
N LEU A 138 -11.58 0.66 1.40
CA LEU A 138 -11.91 -0.40 0.44
C LEU A 138 -12.71 -1.52 1.10
N GLU A 139 -12.34 -1.94 2.31
CA GLU A 139 -13.06 -3.00 3.03
C GLU A 139 -14.50 -2.60 3.36
N LYS A 140 -14.74 -1.35 3.76
CA LYS A 140 -16.10 -0.86 4.04
C LYS A 140 -17.01 -0.95 2.80
N ASP A 141 -16.48 -0.62 1.64
CA ASP A 141 -17.21 -0.65 0.38
C ASP A 141 -17.41 -2.09 -0.16
N ILE A 142 -16.36 -2.94 -0.09
CA ILE A 142 -16.47 -4.34 -0.53
C ILE A 142 -17.41 -5.14 0.36
N ALA A 143 -17.34 -4.97 1.68
CA ALA A 143 -18.21 -5.67 2.62
C ALA A 143 -19.70 -5.38 2.37
N GLN A 144 -20.04 -4.15 1.93
CA GLN A 144 -21.40 -3.79 1.55
C GLN A 144 -21.85 -4.48 0.24
N ARG A 145 -20.94 -4.71 -0.69
CA ARG A 145 -21.26 -5.27 -2.02
C ARG A 145 -21.17 -6.79 -2.09
N ARG A 146 -20.41 -7.45 -1.20
CA ARG A 146 -20.09 -8.89 -1.27
C ARG A 146 -20.19 -9.55 0.12
N PRO A 147 -21.30 -10.24 0.43
CA PRO A 147 -21.48 -10.91 1.72
C PRO A 147 -20.38 -11.93 2.06
N GLU A 148 -19.87 -12.66 1.06
CA GLU A 148 -18.75 -13.61 1.22
C GLU A 148 -17.46 -12.94 1.73
N TYR A 149 -17.30 -11.63 1.51
CA TYR A 149 -16.13 -10.90 1.98
C TYR A 149 -16.08 -10.81 3.51
N ALA A 150 -17.23 -10.82 4.18
CA ALA A 150 -17.28 -10.83 5.64
C ALA A 150 -16.62 -12.09 6.23
N GLN A 151 -16.83 -13.26 5.62
CA GLN A 151 -16.19 -14.51 6.05
C GLN A 151 -14.67 -14.48 5.78
N TYR A 152 -14.27 -13.90 4.65
CA TYR A 152 -12.86 -13.69 4.33
C TYR A 152 -12.17 -12.74 5.32
N MET A 153 -12.87 -11.70 5.79
CA MET A 153 -12.37 -10.77 6.80
C MET A 153 -12.13 -11.43 8.17
N GLN A 154 -12.88 -12.47 8.51
CA GLN A 154 -12.73 -13.16 9.80
C GLN A 154 -11.52 -14.10 9.81
N THR A 155 -11.20 -14.68 8.66
CA THR A 155 -10.19 -15.74 8.53
C THR A 155 -8.82 -15.23 8.06
N THR A 156 -8.78 -14.10 7.36
CA THR A 156 -7.55 -13.60 6.70
C THR A 156 -7.10 -12.27 7.28
N ASN A 157 -5.79 -12.10 7.52
CA ASN A 157 -5.21 -10.85 8.02
C ASN A 157 -5.43 -9.70 7.04
N ALA A 158 -5.62 -8.48 7.54
CA ALA A 158 -5.84 -7.33 6.67
C ALA A 158 -4.61 -6.97 5.82
N PHE A 159 -3.44 -6.89 6.46
CA PHE A 159 -2.24 -6.32 5.83
C PHE A 159 -1.03 -7.25 5.90
N ILE A 160 -0.54 -7.57 7.11
CA ILE A 160 0.64 -8.43 7.28
C ILE A 160 0.28 -9.88 6.89
N PRO A 161 0.96 -10.48 5.90
CA PRO A 161 0.73 -11.87 5.51
C PRO A 161 0.88 -12.82 6.71
N GLY A 162 -0.11 -13.68 6.93
CA GLY A 162 -0.08 -14.66 8.00
C GLY A 162 -0.94 -15.87 7.70
N LYS A 163 -0.77 -16.94 8.49
CA LYS A 163 -1.59 -18.15 8.36
C LYS A 163 -3.07 -17.79 8.58
N PRO A 164 -3.99 -18.27 7.72
CA PRO A 164 -5.42 -18.07 7.94
C PRO A 164 -5.85 -18.61 9.30
N LYS A 165 -6.73 -17.88 9.98
CA LYS A 165 -7.36 -18.33 11.22
C LYS A 165 -8.33 -19.47 10.89
N ALA A 166 -8.34 -20.52 11.71
CA ALA A 166 -9.34 -21.57 11.61
C ALA A 166 -10.74 -20.99 11.83
N ASN A 167 -11.71 -21.42 11.03
CA ASN A 167 -13.12 -21.10 11.29
C ASN A 167 -13.46 -21.62 12.68
N LYS A 168 -13.88 -20.73 13.58
CA LYS A 168 -14.60 -21.15 14.78
C LYS A 168 -15.97 -21.63 14.31
N SER A 169 -16.12 -22.95 14.17
CA SER A 169 -17.40 -23.62 13.90
C SER A 169 -18.38 -23.36 15.03
#